data_AF-A0AAX6PAG5-F1
#
_entry.id   AF-A0AAX6PAG5-F1
#
_cell.length_a   1.000
_cell.length_b   1.000
_cell.length_c   1.000
_cell.angle_alpha   90.00
_cell.angle_beta   90.00
_cell.angle_gamma   90.00
#
_symmetry.space_group_name_H-M   'P 1'
#
loop_
_entity.id
_entity.type
_entity.pdbx_description
1 polymer ?
#
loop_
_entity_poly.entity_id
_entity_poly.type
_entity_poly.pdbx_seq_one_letter_code
_entity_poly.pdbx_strand_id
1 'polypeptide(L)'
;MLPLPLPLALLVALAATATCVNLQLTTCSGATYNQTTFPTALEHRSREAVEASSEYILLSVLHHLLEGQCNPDLRLLGCAVLAPRCEGSRVRRPCRHVCQGLQEACQPAFDAIDMAWPYFLDCARYFAPKEEGCFDPLEQLRGDLEPEEALPSGLPPTFIRFAHHSYTQMVRVLKRTVARCAQVANTYSIGRSFDGKDLLVIEFSGHPSQHELMEPEVKLIGNIHGNEVAGREMLIYLAQYLCSEYLLGNPRIQRLLNTTRIHLLPSMNPDGYEVAAAEGAGYNGWTSGRKNAQNLDLNRNFPDLTSEYYRLAGARAARADHIPIPEHYWWGKVAPETKAVMKWMRTVPFVLSASLHGGDLVVSYPFDLSKHPLEEKMFSPTPDEKMFKLLARAYADVHPMMMDRSEHRCGGNFLKQGSIINGADWYSFTGGMSDFNYLHTNCFEITVELGCMKFPPEEALYGLWQHNKEPLLSFLEMAHRGIKGMVLDRFGKPVKNARIIVKGIRHDITTAPDGDYWRLLPPGSHVVIAQAPGYAKLAKRVTIPLGMKRAGRVDFILQPLDTGPKKFLPALRRAAPHFRVVRGGLGPRRDPAEQDPEPLGARRLPSAGGSKPWWWTYLTSLSPHRPRWLLKY
;
A
#
# COMPACT_ATOMS: atom_id res chain seq x y z
N MET A 1 33.60 -83.22 13.91
CA MET A 1 34.64 -82.18 13.86
C MET A 1 34.18 -81.09 12.91
N LEU A 2 34.16 -79.84 13.38
CA LEU A 2 34.21 -78.57 12.62
C LEU A 2 33.07 -78.26 11.60
N PRO A 3 32.79 -76.98 11.28
CA PRO A 3 32.39 -75.88 12.19
C PRO A 3 31.31 -74.93 11.57
N LEU A 4 30.83 -73.95 12.36
CA LEU A 4 30.11 -72.71 11.96
C LEU A 4 31.11 -71.58 11.54
N PRO A 5 30.72 -70.32 11.19
CA PRO A 5 29.92 -69.78 10.06
C PRO A 5 30.60 -68.51 9.40
N LEU A 6 30.04 -67.86 8.35
CA LEU A 6 30.28 -66.43 7.93
C LEU A 6 29.36 -66.05 6.72
N PRO A 7 29.08 -64.76 6.40
CA PRO A 7 27.77 -64.15 6.62
C PRO A 7 27.08 -63.56 5.37
N LEU A 8 25.85 -63.09 5.61
CA LEU A 8 25.02 -62.19 4.80
C LEU A 8 25.81 -60.99 4.22
N ALA A 9 26.21 -61.02 2.94
CA ALA A 9 26.67 -59.83 2.23
C ALA A 9 26.58 -59.99 0.69
N LEU A 10 26.05 -58.95 0.03
CA LEU A 10 26.01 -58.70 -1.43
C LEU A 10 25.03 -59.52 -2.29
N LEU A 11 23.74 -59.24 -2.12
CA LEU A 11 22.87 -58.99 -3.29
C LEU A 11 22.71 -57.46 -3.41
N VAL A 12 23.75 -56.81 -3.94
CA VAL A 12 23.65 -55.41 -4.39
C VAL A 12 22.72 -55.41 -5.59
N ALA A 13 21.55 -54.82 -5.43
CA ALA A 13 20.69 -54.46 -6.55
C ALA A 13 21.51 -53.57 -7.51
N LEU A 14 21.73 -54.06 -8.74
CA LEU A 14 22.31 -53.30 -9.84
C LEU A 14 21.40 -52.10 -10.14
N ALA A 15 21.71 -50.93 -9.58
CA ALA A 15 21.13 -49.67 -10.01
C ALA A 15 21.65 -49.40 -11.43
N ALA A 16 20.74 -49.37 -12.42
CA ALA A 16 21.07 -48.99 -13.78
C ALA A 16 21.78 -47.62 -13.78
N THR A 17 23.01 -47.57 -14.28
CA THR A 17 23.78 -46.32 -14.40
C THR A 17 23.15 -45.44 -15.47
N ALA A 18 22.62 -44.28 -15.07
CA ALA A 18 22.00 -43.33 -15.99
C ALA A 18 23.06 -42.41 -16.62
N THR A 19 22.95 -42.12 -17.91
CA THR A 19 23.80 -41.13 -18.58
C THR A 19 23.19 -39.74 -18.37
N CYS A 20 23.89 -38.86 -17.65
CA CYS A 20 23.45 -37.48 -17.43
C CYS A 20 23.83 -36.59 -18.63
N VAL A 21 22.89 -35.76 -19.08
CA VAL A 21 23.06 -34.79 -20.17
C VAL A 21 22.64 -33.40 -19.70
N ASN A 22 23.10 -32.34 -20.36
CA ASN A 22 22.76 -30.97 -19.95
C ASN A 22 21.28 -30.66 -20.16
N LEU A 23 20.66 -30.01 -19.16
CA LEU A 23 19.29 -29.51 -19.24
C LEU A 23 19.25 -28.31 -20.18
N GLN A 24 18.61 -28.47 -21.34
CA GLN A 24 18.49 -27.42 -22.37
C GLN A 24 17.03 -27.15 -22.77
N LEU A 25 16.09 -27.26 -21.82
CA LEU A 25 14.68 -26.96 -22.07
C LEU A 25 14.37 -25.52 -21.65
N THR A 26 13.95 -24.68 -22.61
CA THR A 26 13.69 -23.25 -22.38
C THR A 26 12.63 -23.01 -21.30
N THR A 27 11.54 -23.80 -21.28
CA THR A 27 10.47 -23.73 -20.26
C THR A 27 10.97 -24.08 -18.86
N CYS A 28 12.09 -24.80 -18.75
CA CYS A 28 12.71 -25.23 -17.49
C CYS A 28 13.92 -24.39 -17.07
N SER A 29 14.09 -23.22 -17.70
CA SER A 29 15.03 -22.21 -17.22
C SER A 29 14.72 -21.80 -15.77
N GLY A 30 15.72 -21.86 -14.89
CA GLY A 30 15.55 -21.57 -13.45
C GLY A 30 15.36 -22.79 -12.54
N ALA A 31 15.50 -24.02 -13.07
CA ALA A 31 15.64 -25.21 -12.22
C ALA A 31 16.94 -25.16 -11.40
N THR A 32 16.94 -25.78 -10.21
CA THR A 32 18.07 -25.78 -9.27
C THR A 32 19.23 -26.72 -9.67
N TYR A 33 19.14 -27.32 -10.86
CA TYR A 33 20.06 -28.33 -11.38
C TYR A 33 20.26 -28.17 -12.89
N ASN A 34 21.45 -28.58 -13.36
CA ASN A 34 21.86 -28.36 -14.76
C ASN A 34 21.92 -29.64 -15.60
N GLN A 35 21.66 -30.81 -15.01
CA GLN A 35 21.75 -32.11 -15.67
C GLN A 35 20.47 -32.93 -15.53
N THR A 36 20.10 -33.61 -16.61
CA THR A 36 18.94 -34.51 -16.70
C THR A 36 19.32 -35.83 -17.38
N THR A 37 18.39 -36.75 -17.59
CA THR A 37 18.65 -38.03 -18.26
C THR A 37 17.49 -38.47 -19.13
N PHE A 38 17.77 -39.40 -20.05
CA PHE A 38 16.79 -40.09 -20.88
C PHE A 38 16.93 -41.61 -20.71
N PRO A 39 15.83 -42.37 -20.65
CA PRO A 39 14.45 -41.90 -20.75
C PRO A 39 13.97 -41.14 -19.49
N THR A 40 13.07 -40.18 -19.69
CA THR A 40 12.43 -39.44 -18.58
C THR A 40 11.43 -40.32 -17.82
N ALA A 41 10.85 -39.83 -16.72
CA ALA A 41 9.81 -40.54 -15.97
C ALA A 41 8.51 -40.77 -16.78
N LEU A 42 8.35 -40.06 -17.89
CA LEU A 42 7.27 -40.23 -18.87
C LEU A 42 7.74 -41.00 -20.12
N GLU A 43 8.89 -41.68 -20.04
CA GLU A 43 9.46 -42.51 -21.11
C GLU A 43 9.91 -41.76 -22.38
N HIS A 44 9.93 -40.43 -22.38
CA HIS A 44 10.55 -39.65 -23.45
C HIS A 44 12.03 -40.01 -23.59
N ARG A 45 12.48 -40.33 -24.81
CA ARG A 45 13.84 -40.84 -25.08
C ARG A 45 14.85 -39.79 -25.56
N SER A 46 14.39 -38.59 -25.87
CA SER A 46 15.25 -37.48 -26.30
C SER A 46 14.64 -36.13 -25.90
N ARG A 47 15.43 -35.07 -26.02
CA ARG A 47 14.99 -33.69 -25.76
C ARG A 47 13.86 -33.28 -26.70
N GLU A 48 14.00 -33.60 -27.98
CA GLU A 48 13.03 -33.28 -29.02
C GLU A 48 11.69 -33.97 -28.73
N ALA A 49 11.74 -35.20 -28.20
CA ALA A 49 10.54 -35.92 -27.78
C ALA A 49 9.84 -35.26 -26.58
N VAL A 50 10.58 -34.61 -25.67
CA VAL A 50 9.98 -33.82 -24.58
C VAL A 50 9.41 -32.51 -25.11
N GLU A 51 10.14 -31.78 -25.95
CA GLU A 51 9.68 -30.49 -26.50
C GLU A 51 8.41 -30.63 -27.36
N ALA A 52 8.25 -31.76 -28.05
CA ALA A 52 7.06 -32.10 -28.84
C ALA A 52 5.90 -32.71 -28.01
N SER A 53 6.10 -32.93 -26.70
CA SER A 53 5.12 -33.60 -25.86
C SER A 53 3.98 -32.68 -25.44
N SER A 54 2.79 -33.25 -25.18
CA SER A 54 1.62 -32.47 -24.76
C SER A 54 1.81 -31.85 -23.38
N GLU A 55 2.61 -32.51 -22.54
CA GLU A 55 2.94 -32.12 -21.18
C GLU A 55 3.86 -30.89 -21.16
N TYR A 56 4.87 -30.86 -22.03
CA TYR A 56 5.76 -29.71 -22.18
C TYR A 56 5.05 -28.49 -22.78
N ILE A 57 4.19 -28.71 -23.79
CA ILE A 57 3.34 -27.67 -24.37
C ILE A 57 2.38 -27.12 -23.31
N LEU A 58 1.72 -27.99 -22.53
CA LEU A 58 0.85 -27.53 -21.45
C LEU A 58 1.63 -26.70 -20.42
N LEU A 59 2.82 -27.15 -20.03
CA LEU A 59 3.66 -26.46 -19.05
C LEU A 59 4.09 -25.06 -19.52
N SER A 60 4.32 -24.86 -20.82
CA SER A 60 4.70 -23.56 -21.37
C SER A 60 3.54 -22.57 -21.44
N VAL A 61 2.29 -23.05 -21.52
CA VAL A 61 1.09 -22.21 -21.64
C VAL A 61 0.30 -22.06 -20.33
N LEU A 62 0.58 -22.89 -19.33
CA LEU A 62 -0.09 -22.91 -18.02
C LEU A 62 -0.07 -21.55 -17.31
N HIS A 63 1.02 -20.78 -17.45
CA HIS A 63 1.10 -19.41 -16.94
C HIS A 63 -0.03 -18.52 -17.48
N HIS A 64 -0.28 -18.60 -18.79
CA HIS A 64 -1.32 -17.80 -19.46
C HIS A 64 -2.71 -18.33 -19.15
N LEU A 65 -2.89 -19.66 -19.11
CA LEU A 65 -4.18 -20.30 -18.81
C LEU A 65 -4.66 -20.03 -17.37
N LEU A 66 -3.73 -19.93 -16.42
CA LEU A 66 -4.02 -19.66 -15.01
C LEU A 66 -3.88 -18.17 -14.64
N GLU A 67 -3.76 -17.26 -15.62
CA GLU A 67 -3.55 -15.82 -15.40
C GLU A 67 -2.39 -15.49 -14.45
N GLY A 68 -1.31 -16.27 -14.52
CA GLY A 68 -0.14 -16.15 -13.67
C GLY A 68 -0.25 -16.79 -12.29
N GLN A 69 -1.43 -17.30 -11.90
CA GLN A 69 -1.60 -18.06 -10.66
C GLN A 69 -0.73 -19.33 -10.72
N CYS A 70 -0.06 -19.66 -9.61
CA CYS A 70 0.79 -20.85 -9.47
C CYS A 70 2.10 -20.88 -10.30
N ASN A 71 2.49 -19.78 -10.95
CA ASN A 71 3.81 -19.63 -11.57
C ASN A 71 4.74 -18.84 -10.62
N PRO A 72 6.03 -19.19 -10.45
CA PRO A 72 6.81 -20.22 -11.17
C PRO A 72 6.69 -21.67 -10.64
N ASP A 73 6.01 -21.88 -9.52
CA ASP A 73 6.01 -23.14 -8.78
C ASP A 73 5.58 -24.36 -9.61
N LEU A 74 4.45 -24.24 -10.32
CA LEU A 74 3.91 -25.33 -11.14
C LEU A 74 4.80 -25.63 -12.35
N ARG A 75 5.46 -24.60 -12.89
CA ARG A 75 6.43 -24.73 -13.99
C ARG A 75 7.65 -25.51 -13.54
N LEU A 76 8.22 -25.16 -12.39
CA LEU A 76 9.39 -25.86 -11.85
C LEU A 76 9.06 -27.29 -11.39
N LEU A 77 7.89 -27.51 -10.79
CA LEU A 77 7.41 -28.84 -10.42
C LEU A 77 7.24 -29.74 -11.65
N GLY A 78 6.61 -29.23 -12.72
CA GLY A 78 6.48 -29.97 -13.98
C GLY A 78 7.82 -30.26 -14.65
N CYS A 79 8.75 -29.31 -14.61
CA CYS A 79 10.10 -29.51 -15.11
C CYS A 79 10.86 -30.61 -14.37
N ALA A 80 10.63 -30.78 -13.07
CA ALA A 80 11.23 -31.86 -12.28
C ALA A 80 10.73 -33.27 -12.69
N VAL A 81 9.56 -33.37 -13.32
CA VAL A 81 9.03 -34.62 -13.88
C VAL A 81 9.46 -34.82 -15.33
N LEU A 82 9.38 -33.77 -16.16
CA LEU A 82 9.72 -33.82 -17.58
C LEU A 82 11.22 -33.93 -17.85
N ALA A 83 12.05 -33.38 -16.96
CA ALA A 83 13.49 -33.42 -17.04
C ALA A 83 14.07 -33.64 -15.64
N PRO A 84 14.01 -34.88 -15.11
CA PRO A 84 14.40 -35.16 -13.73
C PRO A 84 15.88 -34.87 -13.48
N ARG A 85 16.22 -34.50 -12.25
CA ARG A 85 17.59 -34.19 -11.83
C ARG A 85 18.47 -35.44 -11.94
N CYS A 86 19.59 -35.32 -12.66
CA CYS A 86 20.61 -36.36 -12.79
C CYS A 86 21.92 -35.86 -12.19
N GLU A 87 22.50 -36.62 -11.26
CA GLU A 87 23.76 -36.26 -10.60
C GLU A 87 24.57 -37.54 -10.31
N GLY A 88 25.84 -37.59 -10.74
CA GLY A 88 26.70 -38.75 -10.51
C GLY A 88 26.16 -40.06 -11.10
N SER A 89 25.57 -40.01 -12.29
CA SER A 89 24.94 -41.15 -12.98
C SER A 89 23.74 -41.77 -12.26
N ARG A 90 23.11 -41.00 -11.35
CA ARG A 90 21.89 -41.36 -10.61
C ARG A 90 20.80 -40.33 -10.83
N VAL A 91 19.56 -40.81 -10.95
CA VAL A 91 18.37 -39.96 -11.09
C VAL A 91 17.74 -39.75 -9.72
N ARG A 92 17.42 -38.50 -9.39
CA ARG A 92 16.65 -38.15 -8.19
C ARG A 92 15.25 -37.70 -8.57
N ARG A 93 14.25 -38.20 -7.85
CA ARG A 93 12.84 -37.81 -8.03
C ARG A 93 12.48 -36.61 -7.14
N PRO A 94 11.56 -35.75 -7.57
CA PRO A 94 11.04 -34.67 -6.72
C PRO A 94 10.21 -35.23 -5.56
N CYS A 95 10.12 -34.47 -4.47
CA CYS A 95 9.44 -34.90 -3.25
C CYS A 95 7.91 -34.87 -3.36
N ARG A 96 7.25 -35.94 -2.89
CA ARG A 96 5.78 -36.10 -2.93
C ARG A 96 5.01 -35.03 -2.18
N HIS A 97 5.48 -34.65 -0.99
CA HIS A 97 4.82 -33.62 -0.17
C HIS A 97 4.81 -32.24 -0.85
N VAL A 98 5.85 -31.90 -1.61
CA VAL A 98 5.92 -30.65 -2.39
C VAL A 98 4.84 -30.62 -3.46
N CYS A 99 4.65 -31.73 -4.17
CA CYS A 99 3.60 -31.89 -5.17
C CYS A 99 2.21 -31.76 -4.54
N GLN A 100 1.96 -32.44 -3.41
CA GLN A 100 0.65 -32.43 -2.75
C GLN A 100 0.28 -31.04 -2.23
N GLY A 101 1.22 -30.33 -1.60
CA GLY A 101 0.99 -28.96 -1.13
C GLY A 101 0.72 -27.99 -2.29
N LEU A 102 1.45 -28.12 -3.40
CA LEU A 102 1.20 -27.29 -4.58
C LEU A 102 -0.13 -27.65 -5.24
N GLN A 103 -0.48 -28.94 -5.29
CA GLN A 103 -1.76 -29.40 -5.80
C GLN A 103 -2.92 -28.79 -5.00
N GLU A 104 -2.88 -28.85 -3.68
CA GLU A 104 -3.91 -28.25 -2.82
C GLU A 104 -4.03 -26.73 -3.03
N ALA A 105 -2.90 -26.02 -3.05
CA ALA A 105 -2.87 -24.57 -3.23
C ALA A 105 -3.38 -24.12 -4.61
N CYS A 106 -3.10 -24.91 -5.64
CA CYS A 106 -3.41 -24.56 -7.04
C CYS A 106 -4.71 -25.17 -7.55
N GLN A 107 -5.28 -26.17 -6.87
CA GLN A 107 -6.53 -26.81 -7.27
C GLN A 107 -7.64 -25.78 -7.55
N PRO A 108 -7.86 -24.73 -6.74
CA PRO A 108 -8.88 -23.72 -7.03
C PRO A 108 -8.67 -22.98 -8.36
N ALA A 109 -7.42 -22.76 -8.80
CA ALA A 109 -7.11 -22.11 -10.07
C ALA A 109 -7.45 -23.02 -11.27
N PHE A 110 -7.19 -24.32 -11.14
CA PHE A 110 -7.59 -25.33 -12.14
C PHE A 110 -9.12 -25.52 -12.17
N ASP A 111 -9.75 -25.51 -11.00
CA ASP A 111 -11.20 -25.60 -10.85
C ASP A 111 -11.91 -24.43 -11.52
N ALA A 112 -11.36 -23.21 -11.40
CA ALA A 112 -11.91 -22.00 -11.99
C ALA A 112 -11.98 -22.04 -13.53
N ILE A 113 -11.16 -22.86 -14.18
CA ILE A 113 -11.14 -23.03 -15.64
C ILE A 113 -11.65 -24.40 -16.11
N ASP A 114 -12.32 -25.16 -15.21
CA ASP A 114 -12.83 -26.51 -15.47
C ASP A 114 -11.78 -27.50 -15.97
N MET A 115 -10.51 -27.30 -15.58
CA MET A 115 -9.39 -28.13 -15.99
C MET A 115 -9.05 -29.16 -14.90
N ALA A 116 -8.80 -30.40 -15.30
CA ALA A 116 -8.33 -31.43 -14.39
C ALA A 116 -6.86 -31.18 -14.00
N TRP A 117 -6.47 -31.65 -12.80
CA TRP A 117 -5.08 -31.64 -12.40
C TRP A 117 -4.24 -32.46 -13.40
N PRO A 118 -3.09 -31.97 -13.89
CA PRO A 118 -2.36 -32.65 -14.95
C PRO A 118 -1.86 -34.02 -14.50
N TYR A 119 -2.07 -35.05 -15.31
CA TYR A 119 -1.75 -36.42 -14.92
C TYR A 119 -0.24 -36.61 -14.63
N PHE A 120 0.64 -35.91 -15.35
CA PHE A 120 2.09 -35.97 -15.14
C PHE A 120 2.52 -35.27 -13.85
N LEU A 121 1.60 -34.59 -13.17
CA LEU A 121 1.76 -34.04 -11.82
C LEU A 121 1.02 -34.90 -10.78
N ASP A 122 0.69 -36.15 -11.10
CA ASP A 122 0.16 -37.10 -10.11
C ASP A 122 1.23 -37.38 -9.04
N CYS A 123 0.98 -36.85 -7.84
CA CYS A 123 1.90 -36.93 -6.71
C CYS A 123 2.17 -38.38 -6.25
N ALA A 124 1.26 -39.33 -6.51
CA ALA A 124 1.48 -40.72 -6.15
C ALA A 124 2.43 -41.44 -7.13
N ARG A 125 2.44 -41.01 -8.40
CA ARG A 125 3.09 -41.74 -9.50
C ARG A 125 4.52 -41.26 -9.79
N TYR A 126 4.75 -39.95 -9.81
CA TYR A 126 6.01 -39.38 -10.30
C TYR A 126 6.93 -38.84 -9.20
N PHE A 127 6.43 -38.79 -7.96
CA PHE A 127 7.14 -38.21 -6.83
C PHE A 127 7.46 -39.26 -5.77
N ALA A 128 8.64 -39.13 -5.18
CA ALA A 128 9.15 -40.05 -4.19
C ALA A 128 8.87 -39.53 -2.76
N PRO A 129 8.66 -40.43 -1.79
CA PRO A 129 8.58 -40.08 -0.38
C PRO A 129 9.98 -39.68 0.15
N LYS A 130 10.05 -39.03 1.32
CA LYS A 130 11.29 -38.40 1.83
C LYS A 130 12.39 -39.43 2.10
N GLU A 131 11.98 -40.65 2.46
CA GLU A 131 12.81 -41.80 2.83
C GLU A 131 13.62 -42.35 1.63
N GLU A 132 13.17 -42.10 0.40
CA GLU A 132 13.86 -42.51 -0.84
C GLU A 132 14.93 -41.50 -1.32
N GLY A 133 15.16 -40.41 -0.57
CA GLY A 133 16.16 -39.40 -0.91
C GLY A 133 15.75 -38.46 -2.06
N CYS A 134 14.50 -38.00 -2.02
CA CYS A 134 13.95 -37.03 -2.97
C CYS A 134 14.57 -35.62 -2.83
N PHE A 135 14.33 -34.74 -3.81
CA PHE A 135 14.74 -33.33 -3.76
C PHE A 135 13.53 -32.39 -3.87
N ASP A 136 13.62 -31.19 -3.29
CA ASP A 136 12.60 -30.14 -3.46
C ASP A 136 12.94 -29.28 -4.69
N PRO A 137 12.12 -29.32 -5.77
CA PRO A 137 12.36 -28.48 -6.95
C PRO A 137 12.09 -26.99 -6.72
N LEU A 138 11.47 -26.62 -5.59
CA LEU A 138 11.13 -25.25 -5.21
C LEU A 138 12.06 -24.69 -4.12
N GLU A 139 13.10 -25.43 -3.73
CA GLU A 139 14.02 -25.10 -2.64
C GLU A 139 14.61 -23.68 -2.76
N GLN A 140 15.01 -23.26 -3.97
CA GLN A 140 15.55 -21.91 -4.21
C GLN A 140 14.50 -20.80 -4.19
N LEU A 141 13.23 -21.11 -4.45
CA LEU A 141 12.12 -20.17 -4.31
C LEU A 141 11.65 -20.06 -2.86
N ARG A 142 11.85 -21.13 -2.09
CA ARG A 142 11.42 -21.27 -0.69
C ARG A 142 12.44 -20.77 0.32
N GLY A 143 13.70 -20.57 -0.08
CA GLY A 143 14.77 -19.92 0.70
C GLY A 143 14.75 -20.28 2.18
N ASP A 144 15.42 -21.38 2.56
CA ASP A 144 15.68 -21.77 3.96
C ASP A 144 14.47 -21.67 4.91
N LEU A 145 13.32 -22.20 4.49
CA LEU A 145 12.26 -22.59 5.42
C LEU A 145 12.40 -24.08 5.72
N GLU A 146 12.90 -24.38 6.92
CA GLU A 146 12.74 -25.67 7.59
C GLU A 146 11.25 -26.14 7.49
N PRO A 147 10.99 -27.45 7.43
CA PRO A 147 9.67 -27.98 7.15
C PRO A 147 8.68 -27.59 8.25
N GLU A 148 7.83 -26.60 7.98
CA GLU A 148 6.65 -26.32 8.78
C GLU A 148 5.80 -27.59 8.83
N GLU A 149 5.73 -28.16 10.03
CA GLU A 149 4.51 -28.69 10.57
C GLU A 149 3.33 -27.89 10.01
N ALA A 150 2.40 -28.59 9.36
CA ALA A 150 1.04 -28.12 9.33
C ALA A 150 0.66 -27.82 10.78
N LEU A 151 0.58 -26.55 11.15
CA LEU A 151 -0.13 -26.19 12.34
C LEU A 151 -1.56 -25.83 11.92
N PRO A 152 -2.55 -26.49 12.53
CA PRO A 152 -3.40 -25.71 13.41
C PRO A 152 -2.60 -24.62 14.14
N SER A 153 -2.45 -23.48 13.46
CA SER A 153 -2.41 -22.16 14.05
C SER A 153 -2.88 -21.16 12.99
N GLY A 154 -4.04 -21.40 12.38
CA GLY A 154 -4.99 -20.34 11.97
C GLY A 154 -4.46 -19.08 11.28
N LEU A 155 -3.40 -19.16 10.47
CA LEU A 155 -2.81 -18.02 9.79
C LEU A 155 -2.94 -18.14 8.27
N PRO A 156 -3.54 -17.14 7.59
CA PRO A 156 -3.92 -17.29 6.19
C PRO A 156 -2.79 -16.94 5.20
N PRO A 157 -2.72 -17.58 4.03
CA PRO A 157 -1.60 -17.42 3.09
C PRO A 157 -1.48 -15.98 2.55
N THR A 158 -0.26 -15.47 2.59
CA THR A 158 0.23 -14.21 2.05
C THR A 158 0.39 -14.30 0.53
N PHE A 159 -0.65 -14.05 -0.26
CA PHE A 159 -0.47 -13.88 -1.72
C PHE A 159 -0.98 -12.52 -2.19
N ILE A 160 -0.05 -11.56 -2.28
CA ILE A 160 -0.27 -10.28 -2.95
C ILE A 160 -0.21 -10.55 -4.46
N ARG A 161 -1.31 -10.31 -5.19
CA ARG A 161 -1.31 -10.37 -6.66
C ARG A 161 -0.82 -9.03 -7.20
N PHE A 162 0.28 -9.04 -7.93
CA PHE A 162 0.83 -7.86 -8.60
C PHE A 162 0.17 -7.69 -9.97
N ALA A 163 -0.81 -6.80 -10.07
CA ALA A 163 -1.58 -6.50 -11.28
C ALA A 163 -2.17 -5.10 -11.17
N HIS A 164 -2.61 -4.50 -12.27
CA HIS A 164 -3.38 -3.27 -12.20
C HIS A 164 -4.82 -3.54 -11.76
N HIS A 165 -5.30 -2.75 -10.80
CA HIS A 165 -6.64 -2.91 -10.27
C HIS A 165 -7.58 -1.82 -10.79
N SER A 166 -8.55 -2.20 -11.63
CA SER A 166 -9.73 -1.35 -11.93
C SER A 166 -10.39 -0.87 -10.64
N TYR A 167 -11.18 0.19 -10.68
CA TYR A 167 -11.90 0.69 -9.51
C TYR A 167 -12.67 -0.43 -8.76
N THR A 168 -13.40 -1.26 -9.51
CA THR A 168 -14.17 -2.37 -8.95
C THR A 168 -13.27 -3.43 -8.30
N GLN A 169 -12.12 -3.75 -8.91
CA GLN A 169 -11.15 -4.68 -8.35
C GLN A 169 -10.48 -4.11 -7.09
N MET A 170 -10.07 -2.84 -7.10
CA MET A 170 -9.51 -2.15 -5.93
C MET A 170 -10.47 -2.22 -4.75
N VAL A 171 -11.73 -1.81 -4.93
CA VAL A 171 -12.76 -1.88 -3.87
C VAL A 171 -12.92 -3.30 -3.34
N ARG A 172 -12.96 -4.30 -4.24
CA ARG A 172 -13.08 -5.72 -3.86
C ARG A 172 -11.88 -6.19 -3.03
N VAL A 173 -10.66 -5.84 -3.43
CA VAL A 173 -9.43 -6.22 -2.72
C VAL A 173 -9.40 -5.58 -1.34
N LEU A 174 -9.68 -4.28 -1.22
CA LEU A 174 -9.68 -3.58 0.08
C LEU A 174 -10.73 -4.18 1.04
N LYS A 175 -11.96 -4.42 0.56
CA LYS A 175 -13.00 -5.07 1.38
C LYS A 175 -12.63 -6.50 1.78
N ARG A 176 -11.98 -7.26 0.90
CA ARG A 176 -11.47 -8.60 1.22
C ARG A 176 -10.36 -8.55 2.27
N THR A 177 -9.46 -7.57 2.18
CA THR A 177 -8.42 -7.34 3.20
C THR A 177 -9.05 -7.08 4.56
N VAL A 178 -10.03 -6.18 4.65
CA VAL A 178 -10.79 -5.94 5.90
C VAL A 178 -11.44 -7.23 6.42
N ALA A 179 -12.08 -8.01 5.56
CA ALA A 179 -12.72 -9.26 5.99
C ALA A 179 -11.73 -10.29 6.60
N ARG A 180 -10.44 -10.22 6.25
CA ARG A 180 -9.39 -11.11 6.80
C ARG A 180 -8.84 -10.66 8.14
N CYS A 181 -8.75 -9.36 8.39
CA CYS A 181 -8.18 -8.78 9.61
C CYS A 181 -9.09 -7.70 10.21
N ALA A 182 -10.39 -8.00 10.32
CA ALA A 182 -11.42 -7.08 10.79
C ALA A 182 -11.16 -6.55 12.22
N GLN A 183 -10.34 -7.24 13.00
CA GLN A 183 -9.92 -6.79 14.33
C GLN A 183 -9.04 -5.54 14.31
N VAL A 184 -8.36 -5.27 13.19
CA VAL A 184 -7.44 -4.12 13.07
C VAL A 184 -7.67 -3.29 11.82
N ALA A 185 -8.62 -3.66 10.96
CA ALA A 185 -8.83 -2.99 9.68
C ALA A 185 -10.31 -2.66 9.45
N ASN A 186 -10.56 -1.53 8.79
CA ASN A 186 -11.89 -1.15 8.33
C ASN A 186 -11.81 -0.31 7.05
N THR A 187 -12.92 -0.16 6.32
CA THR A 187 -12.98 0.71 5.14
C THR A 187 -14.08 1.75 5.28
N TYR A 188 -13.83 2.96 4.81
CA TYR A 188 -14.84 4.02 4.74
C TYR A 188 -14.62 4.93 3.52
N SER A 189 -15.68 5.59 3.07
CA SER A 189 -15.62 6.55 1.98
C SER A 189 -15.50 7.98 2.53
N ILE A 190 -14.59 8.78 1.99
CA ILE A 190 -14.46 10.22 2.36
C ILE A 190 -15.33 11.14 1.49
N GLY A 191 -15.96 10.59 0.46
CA GLY A 191 -16.72 11.32 -0.53
C GLY A 191 -16.78 10.55 -1.86
N ARG A 192 -17.29 11.21 -2.89
CA ARG A 192 -17.37 10.63 -4.24
C ARG A 192 -16.64 11.50 -5.25
N SER A 193 -16.07 10.85 -6.25
CA SER A 193 -15.52 11.49 -7.43
C SER A 193 -16.63 12.13 -8.24
N PHE A 194 -16.26 12.87 -9.28
CA PHE A 194 -17.25 13.50 -10.15
C PHE A 194 -18.18 12.47 -10.82
N ASP A 195 -17.67 11.32 -11.26
CA ASP A 195 -18.49 10.24 -11.84
C ASP A 195 -19.15 9.34 -10.78
N GLY A 196 -19.12 9.73 -9.50
CA GLY A 196 -19.84 9.05 -8.43
C GLY A 196 -19.13 7.83 -7.82
N LYS A 197 -17.84 7.62 -8.11
CA LYS A 197 -17.03 6.55 -7.49
C LYS A 197 -16.64 6.96 -6.07
N ASP A 198 -16.81 6.10 -5.09
CA ASP A 198 -16.37 6.38 -3.71
C ASP A 198 -14.84 6.54 -3.65
N LEU A 199 -14.37 7.60 -2.99
CA LEU A 199 -12.98 7.76 -2.58
C LEU A 199 -12.78 6.88 -1.33
N LEU A 200 -12.48 5.60 -1.58
CA LEU A 200 -12.44 4.57 -0.55
C LEU A 200 -11.08 4.57 0.17
N VAL A 201 -11.14 4.73 1.48
CA VAL A 201 -10.02 4.62 2.41
C VAL A 201 -10.08 3.26 3.11
N ILE A 202 -8.93 2.61 3.29
CA ILE A 202 -8.76 1.52 4.26
C ILE A 202 -7.97 2.05 5.46
N GLU A 203 -8.50 1.85 6.67
CA GLU A 203 -7.83 2.19 7.93
C GLU A 203 -7.27 0.94 8.60
N PHE A 204 -6.13 1.10 9.28
CA PHE A 204 -5.54 0.11 10.18
C PHE A 204 -5.21 0.74 11.53
N SER A 205 -5.64 0.13 12.64
CA SER A 205 -5.34 0.52 14.03
C SER A 205 -5.64 -0.65 14.98
N GLY A 206 -5.11 -0.62 16.20
CA GLY A 206 -5.51 -1.53 17.28
C GLY A 206 -7.00 -1.43 17.62
N HIS A 207 -7.61 -0.26 17.43
CA HIS A 207 -9.05 -0.04 17.58
C HIS A 207 -9.61 0.77 16.39
N PRO A 208 -9.97 0.11 15.27
CA PRO A 208 -10.42 0.80 14.07
C PRO A 208 -11.68 1.65 14.33
N SER A 209 -11.85 2.71 13.52
CA SER A 209 -12.93 3.70 13.59
C SER A 209 -12.93 4.65 14.80
N GLN A 210 -12.06 4.44 15.77
CA GLN A 210 -11.95 5.28 16.96
C GLN A 210 -10.59 5.96 17.02
N HIS A 211 -10.57 7.21 17.45
CA HIS A 211 -9.34 7.89 17.78
C HIS A 211 -8.94 7.52 19.22
N GLU A 212 -7.71 7.06 19.42
CA GLU A 212 -7.15 6.78 20.73
C GLU A 212 -6.20 7.89 21.19
N LEU A 213 -6.29 8.26 22.46
CA LEU A 213 -5.47 9.34 23.01
C LEU A 213 -3.98 9.08 22.80
N MET A 214 -3.29 10.08 22.25
CA MET A 214 -1.86 10.03 21.94
C MET A 214 -1.47 9.01 20.85
N GLU A 215 -2.42 8.36 20.17
CA GLU A 215 -2.16 7.58 18.95
C GLU A 215 -2.08 8.53 17.74
N PRO A 216 -0.91 8.69 17.08
CA PRO A 216 -0.80 9.52 15.90
C PRO A 216 -1.61 8.95 14.74
N GLU A 217 -2.31 9.87 14.05
CA GLU A 217 -3.05 9.60 12.82
C GLU A 217 -2.14 9.88 11.60
N VAL A 218 -1.98 8.91 10.71
CA VAL A 218 -1.12 9.00 9.52
C VAL A 218 -1.94 8.68 8.28
N LYS A 219 -1.71 9.39 7.18
CA LYS A 219 -2.34 9.06 5.89
C LYS A 219 -1.36 8.93 4.74
N LEU A 220 -1.62 7.98 3.84
CA LEU A 220 -0.94 7.89 2.56
C LEU A 220 -1.97 8.00 1.45
N ILE A 221 -1.70 8.85 0.47
CA ILE A 221 -2.62 9.14 -0.65
C ILE A 221 -1.91 8.78 -1.95
N GLY A 222 -2.54 7.96 -2.77
CA GLY A 222 -2.05 7.63 -4.11
C GLY A 222 -2.93 8.24 -5.19
N ASN A 223 -2.33 8.40 -6.38
CA ASN A 223 -3.09 8.53 -7.62
C ASN A 223 -4.07 9.72 -7.61
N ILE A 224 -3.59 10.86 -7.09
CA ILE A 224 -4.21 12.19 -7.28
C ILE A 224 -4.20 12.60 -8.76
N HIS A 225 -3.17 12.18 -9.50
CA HIS A 225 -3.19 12.12 -10.95
C HIS A 225 -3.52 10.70 -11.39
N GLY A 226 -4.57 10.53 -12.18
CA GLY A 226 -5.10 9.20 -12.49
C GLY A 226 -4.14 8.31 -13.28
N ASN A 227 -3.25 8.88 -14.09
CA ASN A 227 -2.22 8.15 -14.83
C ASN A 227 -0.93 7.89 -14.05
N GLU A 228 -0.80 8.39 -12.83
CA GLU A 228 0.33 8.10 -11.94
C GLU A 228 -0.06 6.92 -11.05
N VAL A 229 0.12 5.71 -11.60
CA VAL A 229 -0.51 4.46 -11.12
C VAL A 229 0.30 3.73 -10.08
N ALA A 230 1.63 3.85 -10.07
CA ALA A 230 2.49 3.14 -9.13
C ALA A 230 2.03 3.35 -7.67
N GLY A 231 1.71 4.59 -7.29
CA GLY A 231 1.25 4.92 -5.94
C GLY A 231 -0.06 4.22 -5.55
N ARG A 232 -0.99 4.06 -6.49
CA ARG A 232 -2.25 3.33 -6.28
C ARG A 232 -1.98 1.88 -5.89
N GLU A 233 -1.17 1.20 -6.70
CA GLU A 233 -0.89 -0.22 -6.51
C GLU A 233 -0.05 -0.45 -5.24
N MET A 234 0.93 0.43 -4.95
CA MET A 234 1.72 0.34 -3.71
C MET A 234 0.85 0.39 -2.45
N LEU A 235 -0.20 1.23 -2.43
CA LEU A 235 -1.10 1.32 -1.27
C LEU A 235 -2.05 0.13 -1.17
N ILE A 236 -2.46 -0.47 -2.29
CA ILE A 236 -3.24 -1.73 -2.30
C ILE A 236 -2.38 -2.90 -1.76
N TYR A 237 -1.10 -2.97 -2.15
CA TYR A 237 -0.17 -3.99 -1.67
C TYR A 237 0.19 -3.79 -0.20
N LEU A 238 0.43 -2.55 0.23
CA LEU A 238 0.68 -2.22 1.62
C LEU A 238 -0.48 -2.63 2.52
N ALA A 239 -1.73 -2.39 2.10
CA ALA A 239 -2.91 -2.82 2.85
C ALA A 239 -2.94 -4.34 3.06
N GLN A 240 -2.70 -5.13 2.01
CA GLN A 240 -2.64 -6.59 2.10
C GLN A 240 -1.46 -7.06 2.98
N TYR A 241 -0.30 -6.43 2.84
CA TYR A 241 0.90 -6.72 3.63
C TYR A 241 0.67 -6.46 5.13
N LEU A 242 0.17 -5.29 5.52
CA LEU A 242 -0.12 -4.94 6.91
C LEU A 242 -1.08 -5.94 7.56
N CYS A 243 -2.16 -6.27 6.86
CA CYS A 243 -3.13 -7.26 7.31
C CYS A 243 -2.48 -8.63 7.53
N SER A 244 -1.73 -9.11 6.54
CA SER A 244 -1.18 -10.46 6.57
C SER A 244 -0.07 -10.62 7.60
N GLU A 245 0.84 -9.65 7.69
CA GLU A 245 1.93 -9.66 8.68
C GLU A 245 1.41 -9.47 10.10
N TYR A 246 0.33 -8.68 10.28
CA TYR A 246 -0.32 -8.57 11.59
C TYR A 246 -0.85 -9.92 12.06
N LEU A 247 -1.58 -10.62 11.17
CA LEU A 247 -2.08 -11.96 11.44
C LEU A 247 -0.90 -12.88 11.78
N LEU A 248 0.13 -12.93 10.92
CA LEU A 248 1.33 -13.75 11.11
C LEU A 248 2.15 -13.45 12.38
N GLY A 249 1.77 -12.45 13.18
CA GLY A 249 2.43 -12.16 14.44
C GLY A 249 3.68 -11.31 14.28
N ASN A 250 3.91 -10.66 13.14
CA ASN A 250 5.09 -9.84 12.91
C ASN A 250 5.19 -8.72 13.97
N PRO A 251 6.21 -8.73 14.85
CA PRO A 251 6.27 -7.78 15.96
C PRO A 251 6.41 -6.32 15.54
N ARG A 252 6.99 -6.04 14.37
CA ARG A 252 7.08 -4.68 13.83
C ARG A 252 5.71 -4.18 13.42
N ILE A 253 4.95 -4.98 12.66
CA ILE A 253 3.63 -4.62 12.17
C ILE A 253 2.61 -4.57 13.30
N GLN A 254 2.61 -5.54 14.22
CA GLN A 254 1.75 -5.46 15.41
C GLN A 254 2.00 -4.19 16.22
N ARG A 255 3.26 -3.83 16.46
CA ARG A 255 3.60 -2.58 17.14
C ARG A 255 3.13 -1.36 16.35
N LEU A 256 3.33 -1.35 15.04
CA LEU A 256 2.96 -0.25 14.18
C LEU A 256 1.44 -0.01 14.25
N LEU A 257 0.62 -1.05 14.10
CA LEU A 257 -0.84 -0.95 14.13
C LEU A 257 -1.40 -0.67 15.54
N ASN A 258 -0.77 -1.18 16.60
CA ASN A 258 -1.19 -0.92 17.99
C ASN A 258 -0.79 0.46 18.51
N THR A 259 -0.03 1.23 17.73
CA THR A 259 0.45 2.55 18.17
C THR A 259 0.22 3.64 17.14
N THR A 260 -0.34 3.32 15.97
CA THR A 260 -0.56 4.26 14.88
C THR A 260 -1.87 3.92 14.22
N ARG A 261 -2.68 4.95 13.98
CA ARG A 261 -3.83 4.81 13.11
C ARG A 261 -3.46 5.25 11.71
N ILE A 262 -3.42 4.27 10.81
CA ILE A 262 -2.95 4.43 9.43
C ILE A 262 -4.14 4.45 8.50
N HIS A 263 -4.21 5.46 7.64
CA HIS A 263 -5.24 5.58 6.63
C HIS A 263 -4.65 5.58 5.22
N LEU A 264 -5.04 4.62 4.40
CA LEU A 264 -4.56 4.50 3.02
C LEU A 264 -5.71 4.86 2.07
N LEU A 265 -5.50 5.89 1.24
CA LEU A 265 -6.37 6.26 0.12
C LEU A 265 -5.65 5.89 -1.19
N PRO A 266 -5.88 4.69 -1.76
CA PRO A 266 -5.14 4.27 -2.95
C PRO A 266 -5.40 5.12 -4.19
N SER A 267 -6.59 5.69 -4.32
CA SER A 267 -6.92 6.54 -5.47
C SER A 267 -7.77 7.74 -5.06
N MET A 268 -7.16 8.92 -5.10
CA MET A 268 -7.87 10.19 -4.98
C MET A 268 -8.59 10.57 -6.28
N ASN A 269 -8.06 10.17 -7.45
CA ASN A 269 -8.66 10.42 -8.76
C ASN A 269 -9.02 9.11 -9.49
N PRO A 270 -10.05 8.37 -9.02
CA PRO A 270 -10.44 7.12 -9.66
C PRO A 270 -11.04 7.33 -11.05
N ASP A 271 -11.58 8.52 -11.35
CA ASP A 271 -12.13 8.82 -12.69
C ASP A 271 -11.03 8.98 -13.73
N GLY A 272 -10.00 9.77 -13.42
CA GLY A 272 -8.82 9.90 -14.28
C GLY A 272 -8.07 8.58 -14.46
N TYR A 273 -8.06 7.72 -13.43
CA TYR A 273 -7.46 6.39 -13.54
C TYR A 273 -8.15 5.52 -14.60
N GLU A 274 -9.49 5.47 -14.64
CA GLU A 274 -10.19 4.66 -15.65
C GLU A 274 -9.91 5.15 -17.08
N VAL A 275 -9.75 6.47 -17.27
CA VAL A 275 -9.32 7.04 -18.57
C VAL A 275 -7.92 6.57 -18.94
N ALA A 276 -6.96 6.63 -18.00
CA ALA A 276 -5.60 6.16 -18.24
C ALA A 276 -5.54 4.64 -18.49
N ALA A 277 -6.33 3.86 -17.72
CA ALA A 277 -6.35 2.41 -17.82
C ALA A 277 -6.96 1.91 -19.14
N ALA A 278 -7.89 2.68 -19.73
CA ALA A 278 -8.45 2.38 -21.05
C ALA A 278 -7.41 2.50 -22.19
N GLU A 279 -6.37 3.34 -22.03
CA GLU A 279 -5.25 3.43 -22.98
C GLU A 279 -4.22 2.31 -22.79
N GLY A 280 -4.13 1.75 -21.58
CA GLY A 280 -3.27 0.63 -21.24
C GLY A 280 -1.94 1.04 -20.58
N ALA A 281 -1.34 0.08 -19.86
CA ALA A 281 -0.06 0.27 -19.20
C ALA A 281 1.09 0.37 -20.21
N GLY A 282 2.16 1.09 -19.84
CA GLY A 282 3.32 1.30 -20.71
C GLY A 282 3.10 2.29 -21.87
N TYR A 283 1.86 2.74 -22.12
CA TYR A 283 1.57 3.82 -23.06
C TYR A 283 1.77 5.19 -22.38
N ASN A 284 2.70 5.99 -22.92
CA ASN A 284 3.15 7.25 -22.32
C ASN A 284 2.23 8.44 -22.65
N GLY A 285 0.93 8.31 -22.42
CA GLY A 285 0.04 9.46 -22.33
C GLY A 285 0.42 10.29 -21.09
N TRP A 286 1.42 11.19 -21.22
CA TRP A 286 1.94 12.02 -20.11
C TRP A 286 0.83 12.78 -19.37
N THR A 287 -0.26 13.08 -20.08
CA THR A 287 -1.39 13.87 -19.62
C THR A 287 -2.74 13.15 -19.66
N SER A 288 -2.88 12.05 -20.41
CA SER A 288 -4.17 11.34 -20.48
C SER A 288 -4.49 10.73 -19.12
N GLY A 289 -5.72 10.90 -18.64
CA GLY A 289 -6.14 10.49 -17.31
C GLY A 289 -5.47 11.22 -16.12
N ARG A 290 -4.59 12.20 -16.35
CA ARG A 290 -3.95 12.97 -15.26
C ARG A 290 -4.98 13.74 -14.43
N LYS A 291 -5.85 14.48 -15.12
CA LYS A 291 -6.87 15.35 -14.49
C LYS A 291 -8.11 14.54 -14.08
N ASN A 292 -8.98 15.12 -13.26
CA ASN A 292 -10.26 14.47 -12.94
C ASN A 292 -11.24 14.53 -14.13
N ALA A 293 -12.43 13.93 -14.00
CA ALA A 293 -13.45 13.94 -15.06
C ALA A 293 -13.97 15.36 -15.42
N GLN A 294 -13.70 16.36 -14.60
CA GLN A 294 -14.00 17.77 -14.88
C GLN A 294 -12.85 18.52 -15.58
N ASN A 295 -11.79 17.82 -15.99
CA ASN A 295 -10.57 18.34 -16.57
C ASN A 295 -9.83 19.34 -15.63
N LEU A 296 -9.91 19.10 -14.33
CA LEU A 296 -9.18 19.84 -13.30
C LEU A 296 -7.95 19.04 -12.85
N ASP A 297 -6.80 19.71 -12.76
CA ASP A 297 -5.63 19.15 -12.09
C ASP A 297 -5.85 19.27 -10.58
N LEU A 298 -6.05 18.14 -9.90
CA LEU A 298 -6.37 18.11 -8.48
C LEU A 298 -5.22 18.65 -7.62
N ASN A 299 -3.97 18.53 -8.08
CA ASN A 299 -2.80 19.10 -7.41
C ASN A 299 -2.53 20.57 -7.80
N ARG A 300 -3.52 21.23 -8.41
CA ARG A 300 -3.61 22.69 -8.59
C ARG A 300 -4.95 23.24 -8.07
N ASN A 301 -5.75 22.40 -7.40
CA ASN A 301 -7.13 22.73 -7.03
C ASN A 301 -7.30 23.05 -5.54
N PHE A 302 -6.27 22.87 -4.70
CA PHE A 302 -6.31 23.28 -3.29
C PHE A 302 -6.17 24.81 -3.16
N PRO A 303 -6.62 25.40 -2.04
CA PRO A 303 -6.39 26.82 -1.77
C PRO A 303 -4.89 27.15 -1.75
N ASP A 304 -4.51 28.22 -2.45
CA ASP A 304 -3.15 28.76 -2.39
C ASP A 304 -2.92 29.50 -1.06
N LEU A 305 -2.58 28.73 -0.03
CA LEU A 305 -2.24 29.26 1.29
C LEU A 305 -0.79 29.71 1.37
N THR A 306 0.08 29.31 0.44
CA THR A 306 1.50 29.68 0.45
C THR A 306 1.69 31.15 0.08
N SER A 307 0.92 31.65 -0.90
CA SER A 307 0.84 33.09 -1.18
C SER A 307 0.35 33.89 0.02
N GLU A 308 -0.67 33.38 0.73
CA GLU A 308 -1.18 34.01 1.96
C GLU A 308 -0.12 33.99 3.07
N TYR A 309 0.60 32.88 3.25
CA TYR A 309 1.71 32.78 4.19
C TYR A 309 2.79 33.84 3.92
N TYR A 310 3.20 34.04 2.66
CA TYR A 310 4.18 35.08 2.33
C TYR A 310 3.65 36.49 2.58
N ARG A 311 2.37 36.74 2.31
CA ARG A 311 1.72 38.02 2.61
C ARG A 311 1.70 38.28 4.12
N LEU A 312 1.38 37.27 4.92
CA LEU A 312 1.33 37.35 6.38
C LEU A 312 2.72 37.43 7.02
N ALA A 313 3.77 36.90 6.38
CA ALA A 313 5.12 36.90 6.91
C ALA A 313 5.67 38.32 7.19
N GLY A 314 5.14 39.35 6.53
CA GLY A 314 5.46 40.77 6.80
C GLY A 314 4.75 41.38 8.02
N ALA A 315 3.72 40.74 8.56
CA ALA A 315 2.97 41.21 9.72
C ALA A 315 3.50 40.59 11.02
N ARG A 316 3.94 41.42 11.98
CA ARG A 316 4.58 41.00 13.24
C ARG A 316 3.71 40.16 14.21
N ALA A 317 2.44 39.92 13.91
CA ALA A 317 1.51 39.18 14.78
C ALA A 317 0.59 38.19 14.04
N ALA A 318 0.78 38.00 12.74
CA ALA A 318 -0.06 37.08 11.97
C ALA A 318 0.30 35.62 12.27
N ARG A 319 -0.72 34.77 12.40
CA ARG A 319 -0.52 33.31 12.45
C ARG A 319 -0.10 32.80 11.09
N ALA A 320 0.84 31.87 11.09
CA ALA A 320 1.38 31.23 9.91
C ALA A 320 1.04 29.73 9.84
N ASP A 321 0.25 29.27 10.81
CA ASP A 321 -0.35 27.94 10.94
C ASP A 321 -1.88 28.06 10.90
N HIS A 322 -2.57 26.99 10.51
CA HIS A 322 -4.04 26.93 10.42
C HIS A 322 -4.64 28.14 9.66
N ILE A 323 -4.01 28.53 8.56
CA ILE A 323 -4.43 29.68 7.74
C ILE A 323 -5.85 29.40 7.21
N PRO A 324 -6.83 30.29 7.45
CA PRO A 324 -8.19 30.07 6.99
C PRO A 324 -8.26 30.07 5.46
N ILE A 325 -9.14 29.25 4.89
CA ILE A 325 -9.37 29.23 3.44
C ILE A 325 -9.98 30.57 3.01
N PRO A 326 -9.33 31.33 2.11
CA PRO A 326 -9.86 32.62 1.66
C PRO A 326 -11.22 32.49 0.97
N GLU A 327 -12.12 33.46 1.18
CA GLU A 327 -13.46 33.43 0.58
C GLU A 327 -13.42 33.33 -0.96
N HIS A 328 -12.45 34.00 -1.59
CA HIS A 328 -12.31 34.03 -3.04
C HIS A 328 -11.97 32.67 -3.68
N TYR A 329 -11.41 31.74 -2.90
CA TYR A 329 -11.17 30.37 -3.37
C TYR A 329 -12.48 29.69 -3.82
N TRP A 330 -13.58 29.95 -3.10
CA TRP A 330 -14.87 29.34 -3.37
C TRP A 330 -15.59 29.93 -4.59
N TRP A 331 -15.09 31.04 -5.15
CA TRP A 331 -15.60 31.59 -6.41
C TRP A 331 -15.11 30.78 -7.62
N GLY A 332 -14.05 30.00 -7.46
CA GLY A 332 -13.50 29.10 -8.49
C GLY A 332 -14.19 27.73 -8.53
N LYS A 333 -13.82 26.92 -9.54
CA LYS A 333 -14.31 25.54 -9.67
C LYS A 333 -13.50 24.61 -8.77
N VAL A 334 -14.12 24.15 -7.69
CA VAL A 334 -13.51 23.20 -6.75
C VAL A 334 -14.04 21.79 -7.01
N ALA A 335 -13.12 20.87 -7.30
CA ALA A 335 -13.39 19.48 -7.59
C ALA A 335 -14.00 18.74 -6.38
N PRO A 336 -14.93 17.80 -6.58
CA PRO A 336 -15.52 17.03 -5.48
C PRO A 336 -14.48 16.20 -4.72
N GLU A 337 -13.45 15.68 -5.41
CA GLU A 337 -12.32 14.97 -4.81
C GLU A 337 -11.54 15.87 -3.83
N THR A 338 -11.20 17.08 -4.27
CA THR A 338 -10.52 18.08 -3.43
C THR A 338 -11.37 18.47 -2.22
N LYS A 339 -12.69 18.66 -2.39
CA LYS A 339 -13.61 18.92 -1.26
C LYS A 339 -13.63 17.77 -0.26
N ALA A 340 -13.68 16.54 -0.74
CA ALA A 340 -13.70 15.34 0.10
C ALA A 340 -12.41 15.25 0.94
N VAL A 341 -11.25 15.46 0.32
CA VAL A 341 -9.96 15.43 1.01
C VAL A 341 -9.81 16.60 2.00
N MET A 342 -10.19 17.83 1.64
CA MET A 342 -10.18 18.97 2.59
C MET A 342 -11.14 18.77 3.76
N LYS A 343 -12.26 18.07 3.56
CA LYS A 343 -13.16 17.71 4.66
C LYS A 343 -12.49 16.66 5.55
N TRP A 344 -11.90 15.63 4.95
CA TRP A 344 -11.22 14.55 5.65
C TRP A 344 -10.06 15.03 6.53
N MET A 345 -9.24 15.94 6.00
CA MET A 345 -8.14 16.60 6.74
C MET A 345 -8.60 17.39 7.98
N ARG A 346 -9.85 17.84 8.01
CA ARG A 346 -10.43 18.55 9.17
C ARG A 346 -11.08 17.60 10.18
N THR A 347 -11.44 16.39 9.77
CA THR A 347 -12.15 15.43 10.63
C THR A 347 -11.22 14.54 11.45
N VAL A 348 -10.00 14.29 10.97
CA VAL A 348 -9.02 13.42 11.63
C VAL A 348 -7.78 14.26 11.95
N PRO A 349 -7.21 14.19 13.16
CA PRO A 349 -6.04 14.98 13.56
C PRO A 349 -4.73 14.42 12.97
N PHE A 350 -4.62 14.42 11.64
CA PHE A 350 -3.45 13.90 10.93
C PHE A 350 -2.14 14.59 11.35
N VAL A 351 -1.13 13.78 11.63
CA VAL A 351 0.21 14.21 12.04
C VAL A 351 1.18 14.16 10.86
N LEU A 352 1.16 13.07 10.11
CA LEU A 352 2.10 12.79 9.03
C LEU A 352 1.36 12.31 7.78
N SER A 353 1.90 12.65 6.61
CA SER A 353 1.33 12.24 5.33
C SER A 353 2.34 12.10 4.21
N ALA A 354 2.04 11.26 3.22
CA ALA A 354 2.70 11.32 1.92
C ALA A 354 1.69 11.18 0.77
N SER A 355 1.88 12.00 -0.27
CA SER A 355 1.22 11.85 -1.56
C SER A 355 2.15 11.12 -2.54
N LEU A 356 1.68 10.03 -3.13
CA LEU A 356 2.45 9.17 -4.03
C LEU A 356 2.14 9.50 -5.50
N HIS A 357 3.18 9.82 -6.24
CA HIS A 357 3.16 10.33 -7.61
C HIS A 357 4.05 9.49 -8.54
N GLY A 358 4.03 9.83 -9.83
CA GLY A 358 4.92 9.28 -10.84
C GLY A 358 5.25 10.31 -11.93
N GLY A 359 6.41 10.12 -12.55
CA GLY A 359 6.97 11.03 -13.55
C GLY A 359 8.45 11.33 -13.32
N ASP A 360 8.94 11.09 -12.10
CA ASP A 360 10.35 11.16 -11.76
C ASP A 360 10.68 10.18 -10.61
N LEU A 361 11.90 10.20 -10.06
CA LEU A 361 12.30 9.39 -8.90
C LEU A 361 13.03 10.26 -7.86
N VAL A 362 12.25 10.88 -6.99
CA VAL A 362 12.71 11.84 -5.96
C VAL A 362 11.66 11.99 -4.86
N VAL A 363 12.07 12.40 -3.67
CA VAL A 363 11.14 12.84 -2.61
C VAL A 363 11.13 14.36 -2.53
N SER A 364 10.00 14.97 -2.89
CA SER A 364 9.78 16.41 -2.80
C SER A 364 9.15 16.80 -1.46
N TYR A 365 9.53 17.95 -0.91
CA TYR A 365 8.99 18.49 0.33
C TYR A 365 8.67 20.00 0.23
N PRO A 366 7.71 20.50 1.03
CA PRO A 366 7.31 21.90 1.04
C PRO A 366 8.45 22.93 1.20
N PHE A 367 8.28 24.16 0.74
CA PHE A 367 7.11 24.63 -0.04
C PHE A 367 7.21 24.28 -1.52
N ASP A 368 6.06 24.06 -2.15
CA ASP A 368 5.89 23.87 -3.60
C ASP A 368 5.84 25.19 -4.37
N LEU A 369 5.49 26.30 -3.70
CA LEU A 369 5.48 27.65 -4.28
C LEU A 369 6.75 28.44 -3.94
N SER A 370 7.37 29.05 -4.94
CA SER A 370 8.48 30.00 -4.74
C SER A 370 7.98 31.32 -4.14
N LYS A 371 8.79 31.90 -3.24
CA LYS A 371 8.49 33.20 -2.63
C LYS A 371 8.39 34.33 -3.66
N HIS A 372 9.18 34.28 -4.72
CA HIS A 372 9.15 35.26 -5.79
C HIS A 372 8.20 34.77 -6.90
N PRO A 373 7.10 35.48 -7.21
CA PRO A 373 6.06 34.99 -8.14
C PRO A 373 6.54 34.75 -9.58
N LEU A 374 7.66 35.36 -9.97
CA LEU A 374 8.24 35.22 -11.31
C LEU A 374 9.38 34.20 -11.38
N GLU A 375 9.80 33.65 -10.23
CA GLU A 375 10.86 32.63 -10.22
C GLU A 375 10.22 31.24 -10.32
N GLU A 376 10.46 30.58 -11.44
CA GLU A 376 9.95 29.23 -11.68
C GLU A 376 10.72 28.16 -10.91
N LYS A 377 11.96 28.45 -10.48
CA LYS A 377 12.81 27.54 -9.70
C LYS A 377 13.56 28.31 -8.63
N MET A 378 13.06 28.28 -7.42
CA MET A 378 13.68 28.96 -6.29
C MET A 378 13.38 28.24 -4.99
N PHE A 379 14.45 27.84 -4.30
CA PHE A 379 14.40 27.28 -2.95
C PHE A 379 13.51 28.10 -2.02
N SER A 380 12.51 27.42 -1.45
CA SER A 380 11.45 28.02 -0.65
C SER A 380 11.24 27.26 0.67
N PRO A 381 12.01 27.61 1.73
CA PRO A 381 12.04 26.82 2.95
C PRO A 381 10.80 27.02 3.82
N THR A 382 10.37 25.93 4.46
CA THR A 382 9.40 26.00 5.57
C THR A 382 10.08 26.38 6.89
N PRO A 383 9.31 26.85 7.90
CA PRO A 383 9.80 26.94 9.27
C PRO A 383 10.32 25.60 9.83
N ASP A 384 9.79 24.48 9.36
CA ASP A 384 10.15 23.10 9.76
C ASP A 384 11.13 22.42 8.78
N GLU A 385 11.91 23.20 8.02
CA GLU A 385 12.84 22.74 6.97
C GLU A 385 13.69 21.52 7.38
N LYS A 386 14.27 21.57 8.59
CA LYS A 386 15.10 20.47 9.11
C LYS A 386 14.31 19.18 9.32
N MET A 387 13.05 19.30 9.74
CA MET A 387 12.17 18.16 9.94
C MET A 387 11.71 17.60 8.60
N PHE A 388 11.32 18.43 7.64
CA PHE A 388 10.93 17.98 6.30
C PHE A 388 12.08 17.25 5.57
N LYS A 389 13.30 17.77 5.64
CA LYS A 389 14.48 17.05 5.12
C LYS A 389 14.67 15.68 5.77
N LEU A 390 14.43 15.58 7.09
CA LEU A 390 14.52 14.30 7.80
C LEU A 390 13.40 13.33 7.38
N LEU A 391 12.17 13.83 7.18
CA LEU A 391 11.05 13.04 6.68
C LEU A 391 11.31 12.53 5.25
N ALA A 392 11.76 13.40 4.36
CA ALA A 392 12.08 13.03 2.99
C ALA A 392 13.19 11.96 2.91
N ARG A 393 14.24 12.13 3.73
CA ARG A 393 15.35 11.16 3.84
C ARG A 393 14.91 9.82 4.43
N ALA A 394 13.96 9.80 5.37
CA ALA A 394 13.46 8.55 5.93
C ALA A 394 12.85 7.61 4.88
N TYR A 395 12.38 8.16 3.77
CA TYR A 395 11.96 7.42 2.59
C TYR A 395 13.13 7.21 1.61
N ALA A 396 13.77 8.29 1.16
CA ALA A 396 14.78 8.26 0.09
C ALA A 396 16.01 7.42 0.45
N ASP A 397 16.52 7.52 1.69
CA ASP A 397 17.75 6.86 2.13
C ASP A 397 17.60 5.33 2.24
N VAL A 398 16.35 4.83 2.23
CA VAL A 398 16.02 3.40 2.34
C VAL A 398 15.52 2.84 1.00
N HIS A 399 15.21 3.69 0.02
CA HIS A 399 14.74 3.26 -1.28
C HIS A 399 15.92 2.88 -2.20
N PRO A 400 16.06 1.61 -2.62
CA PRO A 400 17.27 1.11 -3.28
C PRO A 400 17.61 1.88 -4.56
N MET A 401 16.60 2.22 -5.37
CA MET A 401 16.84 2.96 -6.62
C MET A 401 17.06 4.46 -6.40
N MET A 402 16.63 5.04 -5.26
CA MET A 402 16.94 6.45 -4.96
C MET A 402 18.36 6.57 -4.39
N MET A 403 18.89 5.50 -3.81
CA MET A 403 20.25 5.41 -3.29
C MET A 403 21.29 4.93 -4.29
N ASP A 404 20.86 4.34 -5.40
CA ASP A 404 21.73 4.01 -6.52
C ASP A 404 22.44 5.27 -7.02
N ARG A 405 23.77 5.26 -7.06
CA ARG A 405 24.63 6.40 -7.42
C ARG A 405 24.83 6.58 -8.93
N SER A 406 24.19 5.75 -9.76
CA SER A 406 24.22 5.90 -11.22
C SER A 406 23.51 7.18 -11.65
N GLU A 407 24.20 8.10 -12.34
CA GLU A 407 23.55 9.29 -12.92
C GLU A 407 22.64 8.94 -14.12
N HIS A 408 22.74 7.71 -14.65
CA HIS A 408 21.94 7.24 -15.78
C HIS A 408 20.55 6.72 -15.40
N ARG A 409 20.21 6.68 -14.12
CA ARG A 409 18.88 6.28 -13.66
C ARG A 409 17.87 7.44 -13.77
N CYS A 410 16.58 7.09 -13.75
CA CYS A 410 15.50 8.04 -13.50
C CYS A 410 15.76 8.85 -12.21
N GLY A 411 15.57 10.17 -12.23
CA GLY A 411 15.87 11.04 -11.09
C GLY A 411 17.36 11.16 -10.73
N GLY A 412 18.28 10.72 -11.61
CA GLY A 412 19.73 10.80 -11.38
C GLY A 412 20.24 12.25 -11.22
N ASN A 413 19.52 13.23 -11.75
CA ASN A 413 19.76 14.65 -11.56
C ASN A 413 19.61 15.13 -10.10
N PHE A 414 18.88 14.40 -9.25
CA PHE A 414 18.70 14.74 -7.82
C PHE A 414 19.72 14.06 -6.90
N LEU A 415 20.63 13.25 -7.45
CA LEU A 415 21.61 12.50 -6.66
C LEU A 415 22.49 13.39 -5.79
N LYS A 416 22.89 14.55 -6.32
CA LYS A 416 23.74 15.52 -5.61
C LYS A 416 23.05 16.10 -4.37
N GLN A 417 21.72 16.06 -4.34
CA GLN A 417 20.87 16.51 -3.24
C GLN A 417 20.45 15.35 -2.32
N GLY A 418 20.87 14.11 -2.59
CA GLY A 418 20.47 12.92 -1.85
C GLY A 418 19.08 12.41 -2.21
N SER A 419 18.65 12.59 -3.47
CA SER A 419 17.33 12.16 -3.98
C SER A 419 16.14 12.78 -3.23
N ILE A 420 16.35 13.95 -2.64
CA ILE A 420 15.32 14.81 -2.08
C ILE A 420 15.40 16.19 -2.72
N ILE A 421 14.27 16.90 -2.81
CA ILE A 421 14.24 18.24 -3.39
C ILE A 421 13.14 19.10 -2.73
N ASN A 422 13.40 20.40 -2.56
CA ASN A 422 12.33 21.34 -2.19
C ASN A 422 11.43 21.54 -3.41
N GLY A 423 10.10 21.51 -3.24
CA GLY A 423 9.15 21.56 -4.37
C GLY A 423 9.38 22.76 -5.29
N ALA A 424 9.44 23.95 -4.71
CA ALA A 424 9.67 25.20 -5.41
C ALA A 424 11.07 25.32 -6.07
N ASP A 425 12.08 24.64 -5.52
CA ASP A 425 13.43 24.56 -6.10
C ASP A 425 13.46 23.67 -7.35
N TRP A 426 12.58 22.65 -7.38
CA TRP A 426 12.41 21.80 -8.56
C TRP A 426 11.62 22.52 -9.66
N TYR A 427 10.40 22.95 -9.33
CA TYR A 427 9.55 23.83 -10.14
C TYR A 427 8.39 24.38 -9.28
N SER A 428 8.15 25.68 -9.38
CA SER A 428 7.19 26.42 -8.57
C SER A 428 5.74 26.24 -9.06
N PHE A 429 4.80 25.98 -8.16
CA PHE A 429 3.36 26.01 -8.45
C PHE A 429 2.50 26.30 -7.22
N THR A 430 1.27 26.78 -7.45
CA THR A 430 0.27 27.05 -6.40
C THR A 430 -0.81 25.98 -6.35
N GLY A 431 -1.53 25.92 -5.24
CA GLY A 431 -2.71 25.06 -5.08
C GLY A 431 -2.42 23.56 -4.98
N GLY A 432 -1.19 23.21 -4.54
CA GLY A 432 -0.77 21.85 -4.22
C GLY A 432 -1.35 21.34 -2.91
N MET A 433 -1.55 20.02 -2.82
CA MET A 433 -2.08 19.37 -1.61
C MET A 433 -1.08 19.40 -0.44
N SER A 434 0.20 19.28 -0.74
CA SER A 434 1.29 19.17 0.25
C SER A 434 1.40 20.45 1.09
N ASP A 435 1.55 21.60 0.44
CA ASP A 435 1.56 22.92 1.10
C ASP A 435 0.26 23.20 1.87
N PHE A 436 -0.90 22.81 1.32
CA PHE A 436 -2.19 22.98 1.98
C PHE A 436 -2.28 22.21 3.30
N ASN A 437 -1.78 20.96 3.36
CA ASN A 437 -1.72 20.19 4.60
C ASN A 437 -0.99 20.97 5.69
N TYR A 438 0.24 21.42 5.39
CA TYR A 438 1.11 22.08 6.34
C TYR A 438 0.56 23.43 6.79
N LEU A 439 -0.06 24.21 5.88
CA LEU A 439 -0.52 25.56 6.21
C LEU A 439 -1.91 25.61 6.82
N HIS A 440 -2.78 24.63 6.53
CA HIS A 440 -4.16 24.61 7.03
C HIS A 440 -4.38 23.72 8.26
N THR A 441 -3.50 22.73 8.48
CA THR A 441 -3.66 21.71 9.51
C THR A 441 -2.37 21.48 10.30
N ASN A 442 -2.35 20.50 11.20
CA ASN A 442 -1.13 20.03 11.88
C ASN A 442 -0.28 19.08 11.00
N CYS A 443 -0.80 18.62 9.87
CA CYS A 443 -0.25 17.49 9.13
C CYS A 443 0.96 17.89 8.29
N PHE A 444 2.06 17.15 8.43
CA PHE A 444 3.25 17.32 7.61
C PHE A 444 3.17 16.34 6.44
N GLU A 445 3.01 16.86 5.21
CA GLU A 445 2.93 16.04 4.00
C GLU A 445 4.19 16.18 3.15
N ILE A 446 4.68 15.06 2.61
CA ILE A 446 5.70 15.03 1.56
C ILE A 446 5.11 14.47 0.26
N THR A 447 5.79 14.73 -0.85
CA THR A 447 5.42 14.21 -2.18
C THR A 447 6.48 13.21 -2.63
N VAL A 448 6.09 11.97 -2.92
CA VAL A 448 7.02 10.90 -3.31
C VAL A 448 6.79 10.55 -4.77
N GLU A 449 7.78 10.80 -5.62
CA GLU A 449 7.79 10.37 -7.03
C GLU A 449 8.40 8.96 -7.11
N LEU A 450 7.59 7.97 -7.50
CA LEU A 450 7.94 6.55 -7.40
C LEU A 450 8.67 5.99 -8.64
N GLY A 451 8.80 6.77 -9.71
CA GLY A 451 9.46 6.37 -10.94
C GLY A 451 9.02 7.19 -12.16
N CYS A 452 9.84 7.18 -13.20
CA CYS A 452 9.63 7.95 -14.43
C CYS A 452 8.42 7.49 -15.25
N MET A 453 8.15 6.18 -15.27
CA MET A 453 6.98 5.66 -15.94
C MET A 453 5.75 5.86 -15.05
N LYS A 454 4.89 6.82 -15.44
CA LYS A 454 3.67 7.13 -14.68
C LYS A 454 2.73 5.93 -14.57
N PHE A 455 2.56 5.21 -15.67
CA PHE A 455 1.79 3.97 -15.75
C PHE A 455 2.73 2.82 -16.13
N PRO A 456 3.47 2.25 -15.16
CA PRO A 456 4.40 1.15 -15.43
C PRO A 456 3.64 -0.11 -15.84
N PRO A 457 4.24 -1.01 -16.64
CA PRO A 457 3.61 -2.27 -17.02
C PRO A 457 3.54 -3.25 -15.83
N GLU A 458 2.67 -4.26 -15.91
CA GLU A 458 2.36 -5.15 -14.78
C GLU A 458 3.60 -5.89 -14.26
N GLU A 459 4.50 -6.31 -15.15
CA GLU A 459 5.75 -7.00 -14.81
C GLU A 459 6.68 -6.15 -13.93
N ALA A 460 6.56 -4.82 -13.95
CA ALA A 460 7.35 -3.92 -13.13
C ALA A 460 6.80 -3.78 -11.69
N LEU A 461 5.53 -4.13 -11.45
CA LEU A 461 4.85 -3.89 -10.17
C LEU A 461 5.49 -4.63 -8.99
N TYR A 462 5.97 -5.86 -9.22
CA TYR A 462 6.68 -6.61 -8.18
C TYR A 462 7.99 -5.92 -7.76
N GLY A 463 8.80 -5.49 -8.74
CA GLY A 463 10.04 -4.75 -8.47
C GLY A 463 9.76 -3.43 -7.74
N LEU A 464 8.76 -2.68 -8.20
CA LEU A 464 8.33 -1.44 -7.53
C LEU A 464 7.91 -1.69 -6.07
N TRP A 465 7.18 -2.77 -5.80
CA TRP A 465 6.81 -3.16 -4.44
C TRP A 465 8.05 -3.46 -3.58
N GLN A 466 9.00 -4.25 -4.09
CA GLN A 466 10.22 -4.57 -3.35
C GLN A 466 11.04 -3.31 -3.03
N HIS A 467 11.06 -2.33 -3.94
CA HIS A 467 11.76 -1.07 -3.72
C HIS A 467 11.06 -0.16 -2.71
N ASN A 468 9.73 -0.22 -2.60
CA ASN A 468 8.95 0.75 -1.82
C ASN A 468 8.39 0.21 -0.50
N LYS A 469 8.31 -1.11 -0.30
CA LYS A 469 7.80 -1.72 0.94
C LYS A 469 8.49 -1.18 2.19
N GLU A 470 9.82 -1.25 2.23
CA GLU A 470 10.58 -0.79 3.39
C GLU A 470 10.55 0.75 3.55
N PRO A 471 10.73 1.57 2.50
CA PRO A 471 10.54 3.01 2.59
C PRO A 471 9.17 3.45 3.11
N LEU A 472 8.08 2.80 2.67
CA LEU A 472 6.73 3.09 3.16
C LEU A 472 6.60 2.81 4.66
N LEU A 473 7.10 1.66 5.15
CA LEU A 473 7.07 1.32 6.57
C LEU A 473 7.95 2.27 7.40
N SER A 474 9.18 2.53 6.94
CA SER A 474 10.12 3.48 7.57
C SER A 474 9.50 4.87 7.69
N PHE A 475 8.80 5.34 6.65
CA PHE A 475 8.11 6.62 6.67
C PHE A 475 6.93 6.65 7.64
N LEU A 476 6.08 5.61 7.68
CA LEU A 476 4.98 5.52 8.66
C LEU A 476 5.50 5.60 10.10
N GLU A 477 6.64 4.96 10.39
CA GLU A 477 7.28 4.98 11.70
C GLU A 477 7.77 6.39 12.11
N MET A 478 7.96 7.32 11.16
CA MET A 478 8.37 8.70 11.47
C MET A 478 7.32 9.50 12.23
N ALA A 479 6.05 9.08 12.23
CA ALA A 479 5.00 9.69 13.04
C ALA A 479 5.29 9.61 14.56
N HIS A 480 6.21 8.70 14.95
CA HIS A 480 6.67 8.51 16.32
C HIS A 480 7.95 9.28 16.67
N ARG A 481 8.31 10.32 15.91
CA ARG A 481 9.42 11.22 16.27
C ARG A 481 8.93 12.51 16.94
N GLY A 482 9.84 13.20 17.62
CA GLY A 482 9.54 14.44 18.32
C GLY A 482 8.82 14.19 19.64
N ILE A 483 7.76 14.97 19.91
CA ILE A 483 7.01 14.90 21.17
C ILE A 483 5.52 14.71 20.92
N LYS A 484 4.84 14.12 21.90
CA LYS A 484 3.39 14.06 21.99
C LYS A 484 2.94 14.22 23.43
N GLY A 485 1.68 14.50 23.69
CA GLY A 485 1.18 14.56 25.06
C GLY A 485 -0.19 15.20 25.16
N MET A 486 -0.62 15.44 26.39
CA MET A 486 -1.90 16.07 26.71
C MET A 486 -1.73 17.54 27.12
N VAL A 487 -2.68 18.39 26.76
CA VAL A 487 -2.90 19.69 27.40
C VAL A 487 -4.18 19.64 28.21
N LEU A 488 -4.02 19.71 29.53
CA LEU A 488 -5.09 19.65 30.51
C LEU A 488 -5.16 20.97 31.28
N ASP A 489 -6.30 21.27 31.88
CA ASP A 489 -6.38 22.28 32.92
C ASP A 489 -6.02 21.70 34.30
N ARG A 490 -5.98 22.57 35.32
CA ARG A 490 -5.70 22.18 36.71
C ARG A 490 -6.70 21.17 37.31
N PHE A 491 -7.87 20.98 36.68
CA PHE A 491 -8.90 20.03 37.10
C PHE A 491 -8.87 18.73 36.28
N GLY A 492 -7.88 18.57 35.40
CA GLY A 492 -7.73 17.40 34.54
C GLY A 492 -8.61 17.42 33.30
N LYS A 493 -9.30 18.53 33.00
CA LYS A 493 -10.14 18.64 31.80
C LYS A 493 -9.24 18.91 30.57
N PRO A 494 -9.47 18.23 29.44
CA PRO A 494 -8.73 18.48 28.21
C PRO A 494 -9.00 19.88 27.66
N VAL A 495 -7.93 20.55 27.19
CA VAL A 495 -7.99 21.87 26.60
C VAL A 495 -7.85 21.75 25.08
N LYS A 496 -8.98 21.72 24.38
CA LYS A 496 -9.02 21.69 22.91
C LYS A 496 -8.46 22.97 22.28
N ASN A 497 -7.89 22.85 21.08
CA ASN A 497 -7.30 23.96 20.33
C ASN A 497 -6.23 24.75 21.10
N ALA A 498 -5.59 24.15 22.11
CA ALA A 498 -4.42 24.72 22.74
C ALA A 498 -3.27 24.70 21.74
N ARG A 499 -2.46 25.76 21.72
CA ARG A 499 -1.32 25.90 20.83
C ARG A 499 -0.07 25.34 21.48
N ILE A 500 0.67 24.56 20.71
CA ILE A 500 2.01 24.09 21.07
C ILE A 500 3.00 24.83 20.18
N ILE A 501 3.75 25.72 20.82
CA ILE A 501 4.65 26.68 20.18
C ILE A 501 6.08 26.23 20.46
N VAL A 502 6.91 26.17 19.43
CA VAL A 502 8.33 25.82 19.58
C VAL A 502 9.18 27.04 19.30
N LYS A 503 9.92 27.51 20.32
CA LYS A 503 10.72 28.74 20.20
C LYS A 503 11.73 28.61 19.05
N GLY A 504 11.62 29.52 18.07
CA GLY A 504 12.48 29.55 16.90
C GLY A 504 11.89 28.91 15.65
N ILE A 505 10.75 28.20 15.76
CA ILE A 505 10.01 27.64 14.63
C ILE A 505 8.70 28.40 14.49
N ARG A 506 8.52 29.16 13.41
CA ARG A 506 7.29 29.95 13.15
C ARG A 506 6.20 29.11 12.48
N HIS A 507 5.85 28.00 13.10
CA HIS A 507 4.73 27.17 12.70
C HIS A 507 4.29 26.40 13.94
N ASP A 508 3.12 26.73 14.48
CA ASP A 508 2.59 26.13 15.71
C ASP A 508 1.61 25.01 15.35
N ILE A 509 1.45 24.01 16.23
CA ILE A 509 0.35 23.04 16.11
C ILE A 509 -0.75 23.32 17.14
N THR A 510 -1.91 22.71 16.94
CA THR A 510 -3.02 22.74 17.89
C THR A 510 -3.31 21.35 18.45
N THR A 511 -3.84 21.29 19.66
CA THR A 511 -4.36 20.04 20.24
C THR A 511 -5.68 19.63 19.57
N ALA A 512 -5.92 18.32 19.49
CA ALA A 512 -7.18 17.76 19.05
C ALA A 512 -8.32 18.05 20.07
N PRO A 513 -9.58 17.66 19.77
CA PRO A 513 -10.72 17.89 20.66
C PRO A 513 -10.54 17.36 22.08
N ASP A 514 -9.81 16.24 22.23
CA ASP A 514 -9.54 15.59 23.52
C ASP A 514 -8.24 16.07 24.17
N GLY A 515 -7.63 17.14 23.64
CA GLY A 515 -6.53 17.86 24.26
C GLY A 515 -5.14 17.24 24.02
N ASP A 516 -5.04 16.13 23.31
CA ASP A 516 -3.76 15.57 22.88
C ASP A 516 -3.17 16.27 21.65
N TYR A 517 -1.86 16.12 21.48
CA TYR A 517 -1.12 16.70 20.38
C TYR A 517 0.10 15.86 20.01
N TRP A 518 0.61 16.07 18.79
CA TRP A 518 1.86 15.50 18.30
C TRP A 518 2.64 16.57 17.57
N ARG A 519 3.89 16.81 18.01
CA ARG A 519 4.82 17.73 17.36
C ARG A 519 6.05 16.98 16.88
N LEU A 520 6.14 16.80 15.57
CA LEU A 520 7.37 16.31 14.92
C LEU A 520 8.48 17.36 15.12
N LEU A 521 9.63 16.90 15.62
CA LEU A 521 10.81 17.74 15.86
C LEU A 521 12.08 16.99 15.48
N PRO A 522 13.07 17.68 14.88
CA PRO A 522 14.37 17.10 14.65
C PRO A 522 15.13 16.94 15.98
N PRO A 523 16.16 16.08 16.01
CA PRO A 523 17.06 15.95 17.15
C PRO A 523 17.62 17.30 17.62
N GLY A 524 17.74 17.48 18.94
CA GLY A 524 18.23 18.72 19.55
C GLY A 524 17.39 19.19 20.74
N SER A 525 17.81 20.32 21.31
CA SER A 525 17.16 20.94 22.47
C SER A 525 16.17 22.01 22.04
N HIS A 526 14.92 21.90 22.49
CA HIS A 526 13.82 22.79 22.13
C HIS A 526 13.17 23.39 23.38
N VAL A 527 12.61 24.60 23.25
CA VAL A 527 11.75 25.20 24.27
C VAL A 527 10.33 25.22 23.72
N VAL A 528 9.46 24.44 24.36
CA VAL A 528 8.09 24.20 23.94
C VAL A 528 7.15 24.92 24.90
N ILE A 529 6.19 25.66 24.36
CA ILE A 529 5.27 26.50 25.11
C ILE A 529 3.85 26.07 24.76
N ALA A 530 3.06 25.68 25.76
CA ALA A 530 1.62 25.49 25.61
C ALA A 530 0.88 26.78 25.97
N GLN A 531 -0.09 27.16 25.13
CA GLN A 531 -0.90 28.36 25.31
C GLN A 531 -2.34 28.12 24.85
N ALA A 532 -3.32 28.53 25.66
CA ALA A 532 -4.73 28.54 25.28
C ALA A 532 -5.42 29.83 25.75
N PRO A 533 -6.45 30.33 25.03
CA PRO A 533 -7.24 31.47 25.49
C PRO A 533 -7.83 31.22 26.89
N GLY A 534 -7.69 32.19 27.79
CA GLY A 534 -8.17 32.06 29.18
C GLY A 534 -7.21 31.32 30.12
N TYR A 535 -6.04 30.89 29.65
CA TYR A 535 -5.05 30.18 30.45
C TYR A 535 -3.68 30.89 30.44
N ALA A 536 -2.94 30.76 31.53
CA ALA A 536 -1.54 31.17 31.60
C ALA A 536 -0.68 30.24 30.74
N LYS A 537 0.25 30.83 29.97
CA LYS A 537 1.20 30.05 29.14
C LYS A 537 2.17 29.27 30.02
N LEU A 538 2.52 28.06 29.61
CA LEU A 538 3.49 27.20 30.30
C LEU A 538 4.60 26.79 29.33
N ALA A 539 5.86 26.97 29.73
CA ALA A 539 7.03 26.62 28.93
C ALA A 539 7.81 25.46 29.55
N LYS A 540 8.28 24.52 28.71
CA LYS A 540 9.14 23.41 29.09
C LYS A 540 10.32 23.31 28.13
N ARG A 541 11.47 22.91 28.64
CA ARG A 541 12.64 22.54 27.82
C ARG A 541 12.61 21.04 27.58
N VAL A 542 12.78 20.62 26.34
CA VAL A 542 12.78 19.21 25.92
C VAL A 542 14.02 18.94 25.07
N THR A 543 14.56 17.72 25.14
CA THR A 543 15.70 17.30 24.34
C THR A 543 15.33 16.05 23.55
N ILE A 544 15.49 16.12 22.23
CA ILE A 544 15.15 15.05 21.29
C ILE A 544 16.43 14.30 20.90
N PRO A 545 16.57 13.01 21.23
CA PRO A 545 17.75 12.21 20.86
C PRO A 545 17.83 11.94 19.35
N LEU A 546 19.05 11.71 18.83
CA LEU A 546 19.29 11.38 17.42
C LEU A 546 18.60 10.08 16.97
N GLY A 547 18.69 9.03 17.78
CA GLY A 547 18.16 7.68 17.50
C GLY A 547 16.77 7.41 18.07
N MET A 548 15.93 8.44 18.23
CA MET A 548 14.60 8.32 18.83
C MET A 548 13.68 7.39 18.01
N LYS A 549 13.21 6.30 18.63
CA LYS A 549 12.29 5.32 18.03
C LYS A 549 10.83 5.46 18.47
N ARG A 550 10.57 6.28 19.49
CA ARG A 550 9.24 6.54 20.06
C ARG A 550 9.14 8.00 20.47
N ALA A 551 7.97 8.62 20.29
CA ALA A 551 7.77 10.03 20.60
C ALA A 551 7.83 10.27 22.11
N GLY A 552 8.43 11.40 22.52
CA GLY A 552 8.63 11.75 23.92
C GLY A 552 7.33 12.31 24.49
N ARG A 553 6.88 11.79 25.63
CA ARG A 553 5.66 12.30 26.27
C ARG A 553 5.93 13.60 27.03
N VAL A 554 5.21 14.67 26.68
CA VAL A 554 5.33 15.99 27.31
C VAL A 554 3.94 16.58 27.55
N ASP A 555 3.41 16.40 28.75
CA ASP A 555 2.08 16.92 29.10
C ASP A 555 2.16 18.37 29.62
N PHE A 556 1.14 19.18 29.41
CA PHE A 556 1.03 20.54 29.93
C PHE A 556 -0.25 20.67 30.78
N ILE A 557 -0.10 21.18 32.00
CA ILE A 557 -1.22 21.49 32.88
C ILE A 557 -1.33 23.01 32.96
N LEU A 558 -2.32 23.57 32.28
CA LEU A 558 -2.52 25.00 32.18
C LEU A 558 -3.35 25.53 33.37
N GLN A 559 -2.91 26.65 33.92
CA GLN A 559 -3.65 27.36 34.97
C GLN A 559 -4.62 28.36 34.33
N PRO A 560 -5.92 28.35 34.68
CA PRO A 560 -6.84 29.40 34.27
C PRO A 560 -6.30 30.76 34.71
N LEU A 561 -6.45 31.78 33.87
CA LEU A 561 -6.22 33.16 34.28
C LEU A 561 -7.39 33.54 35.18
N ASP A 562 -7.11 34.00 36.41
CA ASP A 562 -8.09 34.56 37.34
C ASP A 562 -8.73 35.83 36.75
N THR A 563 -9.63 35.61 35.80
CA THR A 563 -10.57 36.61 35.32
C THR A 563 -11.91 36.18 35.86
N GLY A 564 -12.22 36.63 37.09
CA GLY A 564 -13.58 36.63 37.57
C GLY A 564 -14.50 37.27 36.51
N PRO A 565 -15.81 36.93 36.49
CA PRO A 565 -16.71 37.41 35.45
C PRO A 565 -16.62 38.93 35.39
N LYS A 566 -16.08 39.47 34.29
CA LYS A 566 -16.24 40.89 33.99
C LYS A 566 -17.74 41.10 33.82
N LYS A 567 -18.37 41.69 34.84
CA LYS A 567 -19.75 42.17 34.78
C LYS A 567 -19.83 43.09 33.56
N PHE A 568 -20.35 42.57 32.45
CA PHE A 568 -20.81 43.43 31.37
C PHE A 568 -21.99 44.21 31.94
N LEU A 569 -21.79 45.51 32.16
CA LEU A 569 -22.87 46.46 32.34
C LEU A 569 -23.79 46.35 31.10
N PRO A 570 -25.11 46.18 31.25
CA PRO A 570 -26.00 46.13 30.11
C PRO A 570 -26.03 47.50 29.43
N ALA A 571 -25.57 47.57 28.18
CA ALA A 571 -25.80 48.73 27.34
C ALA A 571 -27.30 48.89 27.07
N LEU A 572 -27.79 50.12 27.19
CA LEU A 572 -29.18 50.51 26.93
C LEU A 572 -29.67 49.97 25.57
N ARG A 573 -30.76 49.20 25.61
CA ARG A 573 -31.59 48.93 24.43
C ARG A 573 -32.26 50.23 23.99
N ARG A 574 -31.87 50.73 22.83
CA ARG A 574 -32.67 51.70 22.04
C ARG A 574 -33.58 50.90 21.09
N ALA A 575 -34.88 51.17 21.21
CA ALA A 575 -35.94 50.59 20.41
C ALA A 575 -35.96 51.15 18.97
N ALA A 576 -36.36 50.31 18.01
CA ALA A 576 -36.90 50.69 16.70
C ALA A 576 -37.78 49.53 16.16
N PRO A 577 -38.78 49.81 15.29
CA PRO A 577 -40.11 49.23 15.43
C PRO A 577 -40.42 48.04 14.52
N HIS A 578 -41.51 47.38 14.88
CA HIS A 578 -42.21 46.30 14.18
C HIS A 578 -42.55 46.61 12.72
N PHE A 579 -42.32 45.62 11.84
CA PHE A 579 -43.20 45.35 10.70
C PHE A 579 -43.48 43.84 10.59
N ARG A 580 -44.77 43.51 10.52
CA ARG A 580 -45.36 42.18 10.32
C ARG A 580 -45.27 41.79 8.84
N VAL A 581 -44.98 40.52 8.54
CA VAL A 581 -45.56 39.81 7.38
C VAL A 581 -45.89 38.35 7.73
N VAL A 582 -47.20 38.11 7.79
CA VAL A 582 -48.03 36.96 7.42
C VAL A 582 -47.41 35.54 7.37
N ARG A 583 -48.03 34.66 8.19
CA ARG A 583 -47.90 33.22 8.25
C ARG A 583 -48.98 32.59 7.34
N GLY A 584 -48.59 31.86 6.30
CA GLY A 584 -49.47 31.00 5.51
C GLY A 584 -49.07 29.54 5.74
N GLY A 585 -49.95 28.75 6.35
CA GLY A 585 -49.74 27.32 6.59
C GLY A 585 -50.27 26.47 5.45
N LEU A 586 -49.66 25.29 5.25
CA LEU A 586 -50.25 24.12 4.61
C LEU A 586 -49.63 22.88 5.28
N GLY A 587 -50.48 21.91 5.63
CA GLY A 587 -50.22 20.83 6.58
C GLY A 587 -49.35 19.67 6.08
N PRO A 588 -49.14 18.65 6.95
CA PRO A 588 -48.20 17.56 6.72
C PRO A 588 -48.82 16.48 5.82
N ARG A 589 -48.08 16.07 4.78
CA ARG A 589 -48.40 14.89 3.97
C ARG A 589 -47.53 13.71 4.40
N ARG A 590 -48.23 12.61 4.61
CA ARG A 590 -47.85 11.25 5.05
C ARG A 590 -46.69 10.64 4.25
N ASP A 591 -45.85 9.92 4.99
CA ASP A 591 -44.96 8.86 4.52
C ASP A 591 -45.73 7.66 3.96
N PRO A 592 -45.10 6.85 3.08
CA PRO A 592 -45.39 5.44 3.01
C PRO A 592 -44.17 4.58 3.39
N ALA A 593 -44.36 3.89 4.52
CA ALA A 593 -44.10 2.47 4.77
C ALA A 593 -42.77 1.83 4.29
N GLU A 594 -41.99 1.45 5.29
CA GLU A 594 -41.08 0.31 5.34
C GLU A 594 -41.72 -1.00 4.86
N GLN A 595 -40.95 -1.81 4.13
CA GLN A 595 -41.13 -3.26 4.04
C GLN A 595 -39.77 -3.92 4.26
N ASP A 596 -39.69 -4.68 5.35
CA ASP A 596 -38.57 -5.55 5.70
C ASP A 596 -38.61 -6.89 4.94
N PRO A 597 -37.48 -7.62 4.90
CA PRO A 597 -37.19 -8.68 3.94
C PRO A 597 -37.55 -10.08 4.45
N GLU A 598 -37.76 -11.04 3.55
CA GLU A 598 -37.74 -12.47 3.87
C GLU A 598 -36.99 -13.28 2.79
N PRO A 599 -36.38 -14.42 3.15
CA PRO A 599 -35.17 -14.95 2.53
C PRO A 599 -35.42 -16.23 1.74
N LEU A 600 -34.76 -16.42 0.59
CA LEU A 600 -34.63 -17.75 -0.01
C LEU A 600 -33.25 -17.91 -0.65
N GLY A 601 -32.43 -18.74 0.00
CA GLY A 601 -31.30 -19.37 -0.64
C GLY A 601 -31.79 -20.34 -1.72
N ALA A 602 -31.17 -20.26 -2.90
CA ALA A 602 -31.23 -21.31 -3.89
C ALA A 602 -29.81 -21.56 -4.40
N ARG A 603 -29.28 -22.73 -4.02
CA ARG A 603 -28.14 -23.41 -4.64
C ARG A 603 -28.30 -23.38 -6.16
N ARG A 604 -27.31 -22.86 -6.90
CA ARG A 604 -27.16 -23.18 -8.32
C ARG A 604 -26.44 -24.51 -8.44
N LEU A 605 -27.17 -25.55 -8.85
CA LEU A 605 -26.59 -26.75 -9.46
C LEU A 605 -26.22 -26.46 -10.93
N PRO A 606 -25.30 -27.23 -11.53
CA PRO A 606 -24.66 -26.90 -12.80
C PRO A 606 -25.56 -27.16 -14.02
N SER A 607 -25.36 -26.36 -15.07
CA SER A 607 -26.03 -26.54 -16.35
C SER A 607 -25.47 -27.77 -17.07
N ALA A 608 -26.33 -28.76 -17.30
CA ALA A 608 -26.09 -29.80 -18.28
C ALA A 608 -26.13 -29.18 -19.69
N GLY A 609 -24.95 -29.02 -20.29
CA GLY A 609 -24.77 -28.58 -21.67
C GLY A 609 -23.30 -28.65 -22.04
N GLY A 610 -22.91 -29.70 -22.77
CA GLY A 610 -21.51 -30.04 -23.08
C GLY A 610 -20.80 -29.08 -24.05
N SER A 611 -20.61 -27.82 -23.68
CA SER A 611 -19.63 -26.94 -24.34
C SER A 611 -18.26 -27.16 -23.71
N LYS A 612 -17.28 -27.58 -24.52
CA LYS A 612 -15.90 -27.74 -24.04
C LYS A 612 -15.29 -26.37 -23.70
N PRO A 613 -14.44 -26.27 -22.66
CA PRO A 613 -13.79 -25.02 -22.29
C PRO A 613 -13.04 -24.37 -23.46
N TRP A 614 -12.93 -23.04 -23.47
CA TRP A 614 -12.35 -22.26 -24.57
C TRP A 614 -10.90 -22.64 -24.91
N TRP A 615 -10.12 -23.08 -23.91
CA TRP A 615 -8.74 -23.54 -24.06
C TRP A 615 -8.61 -24.93 -24.72
N TRP A 616 -9.69 -25.71 -24.78
CA TRP A 616 -9.69 -27.07 -25.33
C TRP A 616 -9.30 -27.08 -26.81
N THR A 617 -9.84 -26.14 -27.60
CA THR A 617 -9.58 -26.04 -29.04
C THR A 617 -8.11 -25.75 -29.34
N TYR A 618 -7.50 -24.88 -28.54
CA TYR A 618 -6.09 -24.49 -28.65
C TYR A 618 -5.15 -25.68 -28.41
N LEU A 619 -5.33 -26.43 -27.32
CA LEU A 619 -4.48 -27.59 -27.02
C LEU A 619 -4.66 -28.74 -28.01
N THR A 620 -5.87 -28.93 -28.55
CA THR A 620 -6.09 -29.94 -29.62
C THR A 620 -5.50 -29.59 -30.98
N SER A 621 -5.10 -28.32 -31.20
CA SER A 621 -4.44 -27.89 -32.44
C SER A 621 -2.91 -27.98 -32.40
N LEU A 622 -2.31 -28.01 -31.20
CA LEU A 622 -0.86 -27.95 -31.01
C LEU A 622 -0.19 -29.30 -30.80
N SER A 623 -0.96 -30.35 -30.47
CA SER A 623 -0.44 -31.71 -30.27
C SER A 623 -1.11 -32.70 -31.23
N PRO A 624 -0.35 -33.63 -31.86
CA PRO A 624 -0.92 -34.72 -32.65
C PRO A 624 -1.76 -35.68 -31.79
N HIS A 625 -1.65 -35.60 -30.46
CA HIS A 625 -2.44 -36.37 -29.51
C HIS A 625 -3.40 -35.45 -28.75
N ARG A 626 -4.72 -35.75 -28.82
CA ARG A 626 -5.74 -34.98 -28.08
C ARG A 626 -5.70 -35.34 -26.59
N PRO A 627 -5.30 -34.44 -25.68
CA PRO A 627 -5.16 -34.76 -24.25
C PRO A 627 -6.53 -34.80 -23.55
N ARG A 628 -7.30 -35.88 -23.76
CA ARG A 628 -8.64 -36.08 -23.16
C ARG A 628 -8.67 -36.03 -21.64
N TRP A 629 -7.53 -36.26 -20.99
CA TRP A 629 -7.35 -36.21 -19.55
C TRP A 629 -7.43 -34.79 -18.96
N LEU A 630 -7.39 -33.73 -19.77
CA LEU A 630 -7.48 -32.35 -19.27
C LEU A 630 -8.88 -31.92 -18.84
N LEU A 631 -9.91 -32.60 -19.32
CA LEU A 631 -11.30 -32.29 -18.98
C LEU A 631 -11.66 -33.00 -17.67
N LYS A 632 -12.35 -32.28 -16.77
CA LYS A 632 -12.90 -32.85 -15.53
C LYS A 632 -14.09 -33.81 -15.74
N TYR A 633 -14.57 -33.96 -16.98
CA TYR A 633 -15.79 -34.70 -17.33
C TYR A 633 -15.51 -35.84 -18.32
#